data_AF-A0A7S1L140-F1
#
_entry.id   AF-A0A7S1L140-F1
#
_cell.length_a   1.000
_cell.length_b   1.000
_cell.length_c   1.000
_cell.angle_alpha   90.00
_cell.angle_beta   90.00
_cell.angle_gamma   90.00
#
_symmetry.space_group_name_H-M   'P 1'
#
loop_
_entity.id
_entity.type
_entity.pdbx_description
1 polymer ?
#
loop_
_entity_poly.entity_id
_entity_poly.type
_entity_poly.pdbx_seq_one_letter_code
_entity_poly.pdbx_strand_id
1 'polypeptide(L)'
;MSLFASLVMNVGGNSVRLPPDAYVGTFFGEATSETRDHVHMEDVGGRGGVQCQLLLLDLGNDTAPTVSQFILGMPFFREYYTVFDLGGGGGGPSVRFAPADENCRPAQQVSPGFTLQRPRPIVPPRRVDVSMLRLPKWREGRTGAGNQGA
;
A
#
# COMPACT_ATOMS: atom_id res chain seq x y z
N MET A 1 18.40 -12.06 -0.47
CA MET A 1 17.96 -10.96 -1.36
C MET A 1 16.72 -11.43 -2.11
N SER A 2 15.67 -10.62 -2.15
CA SER A 2 14.46 -10.94 -2.92
C SER A 2 14.73 -10.78 -4.42
N LEU A 3 14.15 -11.67 -5.24
CA LEU A 3 14.22 -11.59 -6.72
C LEU A 3 13.21 -10.60 -7.30
N PHE A 4 12.23 -10.15 -6.50
CA PHE A 4 11.23 -9.20 -6.94
C PHE A 4 11.81 -7.77 -6.98
N ALA A 5 11.32 -6.98 -7.94
CA ALA A 5 11.71 -5.58 -8.10
C ALA A 5 11.23 -4.72 -6.93
N SER A 6 11.70 -3.48 -6.82
CA SER A 6 11.04 -2.51 -5.93
C SER A 6 10.08 -1.66 -6.73
N LEU A 7 8.92 -1.34 -6.16
CA LEU A 7 7.99 -0.37 -6.75
C LEU A 7 8.53 1.03 -6.47
N VAL A 8 8.65 1.85 -7.52
CA VAL A 8 9.15 3.22 -7.42
C VAL A 8 8.07 4.17 -7.92
N MET A 9 7.79 5.23 -7.17
CA MET A 9 6.73 6.19 -7.46
C MET A 9 7.24 7.62 -7.22
N ASN A 10 6.66 8.59 -7.93
CA ASN A 10 6.91 10.01 -7.70
C ASN A 10 5.73 10.62 -6.95
N VAL A 11 5.97 11.08 -5.72
CA VAL A 11 4.96 11.65 -4.83
C VAL A 11 5.41 13.05 -4.40
N GLY A 12 4.69 14.08 -4.83
CA GLY A 12 5.00 15.47 -4.48
C GLY A 12 6.44 15.88 -4.86
N GLY A 13 6.93 15.43 -6.02
CA GLY A 13 8.29 15.69 -6.50
C GLY A 13 9.39 14.81 -5.86
N ASN A 14 9.04 13.93 -4.92
CA ASN A 14 9.98 13.02 -4.26
C ASN A 14 9.84 11.60 -4.83
N SER A 15 10.98 10.93 -5.07
CA SER A 15 10.98 9.51 -5.46
C SER A 15 10.90 8.62 -4.22
N VAL A 16 9.80 7.89 -4.08
CA VAL A 16 9.58 6.92 -2.99
C VAL A 16 9.70 5.49 -3.53
N ARG A 17 10.15 4.58 -2.68
CA ARG A 17 10.39 3.19 -3.04
C ARG A 17 9.73 2.25 -2.02
N LEU A 18 8.97 1.28 -2.53
CA LEU A 18 8.48 0.14 -1.75
C LEU A 18 9.28 -1.10 -2.13
N PRO A 19 10.04 -1.71 -1.20
CA PRO A 19 10.72 -2.97 -1.47
C PRO A 19 9.72 -4.14 -1.55
N PRO A 20 10.14 -5.30 -2.09
CA PRO A 20 9.29 -6.49 -2.21
C PRO A 20 8.51 -6.87 -0.96
N ASP A 21 9.13 -6.83 0.22
CA ASP A 21 8.52 -7.19 1.50
C ASP A 21 7.44 -6.20 1.97
N ALA A 22 7.27 -5.06 1.30
CA ALA A 22 6.15 -4.16 1.51
C ALA A 22 4.89 -4.62 0.77
N TYR A 23 5.02 -5.29 -0.38
CA TYR A 23 3.88 -5.61 -1.27
C TYR A 23 3.80 -7.08 -1.69
N VAL A 24 4.73 -7.94 -1.29
CA VAL A 24 4.72 -9.39 -1.47
C VAL A 24 4.60 -10.04 -0.11
N GLY A 25 3.68 -10.99 0.01
CA GLY A 25 3.42 -11.69 1.26
C GLY A 25 2.69 -13.00 1.03
N THR A 26 1.98 -13.45 2.06
CA THR A 26 1.19 -14.67 2.05
C THR A 26 -0.22 -14.34 2.54
N PHE A 27 -1.23 -14.85 1.86
CA PHE A 27 -2.62 -14.81 2.32
C PHE A 27 -2.95 -16.03 3.19
N PHE A 28 -3.83 -15.83 4.17
CA PHE A 28 -4.47 -16.91 4.92
C PHE A 28 -5.91 -16.53 5.27
N GLY A 29 -6.73 -17.52 5.64
CA GLY A 29 -8.17 -17.32 5.82
C GLY A 29 -8.92 -17.36 4.48
N GLU A 30 -10.21 -17.06 4.52
CA GLU A 30 -11.08 -17.05 3.33
C GLU A 30 -11.52 -15.63 2.98
N ALA A 31 -11.34 -15.23 1.72
CA ALA A 31 -11.84 -13.96 1.24
C ALA A 31 -13.37 -13.99 1.20
N THR A 32 -13.97 -12.88 1.63
CA THR A 32 -15.41 -12.65 1.50
C THR A 32 -15.80 -12.56 0.02
N SER A 33 -17.08 -12.76 -0.29
CA SER A 33 -17.58 -12.59 -1.66
C SER A 33 -17.32 -11.18 -2.21
N GLU A 34 -17.26 -10.18 -1.33
CA GLU A 34 -17.00 -8.80 -1.69
C GLU A 34 -15.54 -8.56 -2.08
N THR A 35 -14.57 -9.15 -1.38
CA THR A 35 -13.15 -8.86 -1.60
C THR A 35 -12.50 -9.77 -2.63
N ARG A 36 -13.10 -10.93 -2.90
CA ARG A 36 -12.54 -11.98 -3.78
C ARG A 36 -12.18 -11.49 -5.18
N ASP A 37 -13.01 -10.61 -5.75
CA ASP A 37 -12.81 -10.12 -7.12
C ASP A 37 -11.75 -9.00 -7.21
N HIS A 38 -11.24 -8.53 -6.07
CA HIS A 38 -10.29 -7.42 -5.97
C HIS A 38 -8.90 -7.85 -5.49
N VAL A 39 -8.74 -9.11 -5.08
CA VAL A 39 -7.48 -9.67 -4.59
C VAL A 39 -6.85 -10.56 -5.65
N HIS A 40 -5.57 -10.34 -5.92
CA HIS A 40 -4.78 -11.22 -6.78
C HIS A 40 -4.20 -12.36 -5.94
N MET A 41 -4.89 -13.51 -5.95
CA MET A 41 -4.49 -14.70 -5.19
C MET A 41 -3.48 -15.58 -5.94
N GLU A 42 -3.10 -15.22 -7.15
CA GLU A 42 -2.13 -15.94 -7.95
C GLU A 42 -0.77 -16.01 -7.23
N ASP A 43 -0.15 -17.19 -7.26
CA ASP A 43 1.19 -17.37 -6.71
C ASP A 43 2.21 -16.63 -7.60
N VAL A 44 2.86 -15.63 -7.04
CA VAL A 44 3.96 -14.90 -7.68
C VAL A 44 5.33 -15.53 -7.39
N GLY A 45 5.39 -16.55 -6.52
CA GLY A 45 6.60 -17.30 -6.18
C GLY A 45 6.89 -18.45 -7.16
N GLY A 46 8.10 -18.47 -7.73
CA GLY A 46 8.57 -19.61 -8.52
C GLY A 46 8.97 -20.80 -7.64
N ARG A 47 8.38 -21.98 -7.91
CA ARG A 47 8.75 -23.33 -7.43
C ARG A 47 9.58 -23.37 -6.14
N GLY A 48 8.93 -23.48 -4.98
CA GLY A 48 9.67 -23.57 -3.71
C GLY A 48 8.88 -23.73 -2.40
N GLY A 49 7.55 -23.91 -2.44
CA GLY A 49 6.75 -24.29 -1.28
C GLY A 49 6.21 -23.15 -0.40
N VAL A 50 6.56 -21.88 -0.67
CA VAL A 50 5.88 -20.72 -0.07
C VAL A 50 5.07 -20.03 -1.15
N GLN A 51 3.74 -20.09 -1.04
CA GLN A 51 2.84 -19.37 -1.94
C GLN A 51 2.91 -17.87 -1.61
N CYS A 52 3.53 -17.10 -2.48
CA CYS A 52 3.62 -15.65 -2.33
C CYS A 52 2.52 -15.00 -3.16
N GLN A 53 1.84 -13.99 -2.63
CA GLN A 53 0.84 -13.20 -3.35
C GLN A 53 1.18 -11.72 -3.32
N LEU A 54 0.63 -10.98 -4.28
CA LEU A 54 0.64 -9.53 -4.28
C LEU A 54 -0.34 -9.02 -3.22
N LEU A 55 0.17 -8.23 -2.28
CA LEU A 55 -0.63 -7.57 -1.24
C LEU A 55 -1.20 -6.24 -1.76
N LEU A 56 -1.83 -6.29 -2.93
CA LEU A 56 -2.46 -5.16 -3.60
C LEU A 56 -3.94 -5.47 -3.84
N LEU A 57 -4.79 -4.45 -3.72
CA LEU A 57 -6.18 -4.51 -4.10
C LEU A 57 -6.35 -3.78 -5.44
N ASP A 58 -6.90 -4.47 -6.44
CA ASP A 58 -7.30 -3.85 -7.70
C ASP A 58 -8.76 -3.41 -7.61
N LEU A 59 -8.94 -2.09 -7.55
CA LEU A 59 -10.27 -1.48 -7.49
C LEU A 59 -10.82 -1.15 -8.89
N GLY A 60 -10.12 -1.53 -9.98
CA GLY A 60 -10.52 -1.23 -11.34
C GLY A 60 -10.64 0.27 -11.63
N ASN A 61 -11.39 0.60 -12.69
CA ASN A 61 -11.60 1.97 -13.16
C ASN A 61 -12.82 2.67 -12.53
N ASP A 62 -13.23 2.29 -11.32
CA ASP A 62 -14.44 2.82 -10.67
C ASP A 62 -14.26 4.23 -10.07
N THR A 63 -13.10 4.83 -10.27
CA THR A 63 -12.84 6.26 -10.05
C THR A 63 -13.10 7.02 -11.34
N ALA A 64 -13.64 8.24 -11.25
CA ALA A 64 -14.00 9.08 -12.39
C ALA A 64 -12.99 8.98 -13.56
N PRO A 65 -13.45 8.95 -14.83
CA PRO A 65 -12.74 8.41 -16.01
C PRO A 65 -11.41 9.10 -16.40
N THR A 66 -10.86 10.00 -15.60
CA THR A 66 -9.73 10.86 -15.96
C THR A 66 -8.52 10.80 -15.02
N VAL A 67 -8.55 10.08 -13.88
CA VAL A 67 -7.39 10.01 -12.99
C VAL A 67 -7.19 8.60 -12.43
N SER A 68 -6.07 7.95 -12.78
CA SER A 68 -5.60 6.74 -12.12
C SER A 68 -5.22 7.05 -10.67
N GLN A 69 -5.80 6.32 -9.71
CA GLN A 69 -5.62 6.56 -8.29
C GLN A 69 -4.84 5.42 -7.63
N PHE A 70 -3.86 5.76 -6.79
CA PHE A 70 -3.20 4.82 -5.89
C PHE A 70 -3.58 5.15 -4.45
N ILE A 71 -4.10 4.17 -3.72
CA ILE A 71 -4.35 4.28 -2.28
C ILE A 71 -3.13 3.74 -1.54
N LEU A 72 -2.39 4.64 -0.91
CA LEU A 72 -1.22 4.28 -0.11
C LEU A 72 -1.67 3.94 1.32
N GLY A 73 -1.59 2.67 1.66
CA GLY A 73 -1.98 2.16 2.98
C GLY A 73 -0.79 1.78 3.85
N MET A 74 -1.02 0.77 4.69
CA MET A 74 -0.04 0.27 5.65
C MET A 74 1.31 -0.15 5.06
N PRO A 75 1.44 -0.72 3.84
CA PRO A 75 2.73 -0.92 3.20
C PRO A 75 3.57 0.36 3.17
N PHE A 76 2.98 1.48 2.74
CA PHE A 76 3.67 2.76 2.68
C PHE A 76 3.98 3.31 4.08
N PHE A 77 3.01 3.28 5.01
CA PHE A 77 3.20 3.83 6.36
C PHE A 77 4.21 3.07 7.24
N ARG A 78 4.52 1.82 6.90
CA ARG A 78 5.61 1.05 7.54
C ARG A 78 6.98 1.39 6.96
N GLU A 79 7.03 1.83 5.70
CA GLU A 79 8.27 2.29 5.07
C GLU A 79 8.59 3.73 5.43
N TYR A 80 7.54 4.54 5.61
CA TYR A 80 7.64 5.97 5.78
C TYR A 80 6.82 6.45 6.97
N TYR A 81 7.51 7.08 7.92
CA TYR A 81 6.87 7.85 8.97
C TYR A 81 6.15 9.02 8.31
N THR A 82 4.84 9.08 8.47
CA THR A 82 3.97 10.00 7.74
C THR A 82 3.24 10.92 8.71
N VAL A 83 3.27 12.22 8.44
CA VAL A 83 2.57 13.25 9.21
C VAL A 83 1.59 13.95 8.29
N PHE A 84 0.34 14.00 8.71
CA PHE A 84 -0.71 14.79 8.07
C PHE A 84 -0.83 16.12 8.81
N ASP A 85 -0.50 17.21 8.12
CA ASP A 85 -0.73 18.56 8.60
C ASP A 85 -2.05 19.05 8.03
N LEU A 86 -3.03 19.29 8.89
CA LEU A 86 -4.36 19.73 8.47
C LEU A 86 -4.43 21.25 8.19
N GLY A 87 -3.35 21.99 8.46
CA GLY A 87 -3.29 23.44 8.31
C GLY A 87 -3.93 24.16 9.51
N GLY A 88 -3.11 24.90 10.26
CA GLY A 88 -3.56 25.63 11.45
C GLY A 88 -2.83 26.95 11.73
N GLY A 89 -2.03 27.44 10.78
CA GLY A 89 -1.16 28.61 11.00
C GLY A 89 -0.76 29.34 9.71
N GLY A 90 -1.68 29.48 8.75
CA GLY A 90 -1.45 30.17 7.47
C GLY A 90 -0.95 29.29 6.32
N GLY A 91 -0.63 28.02 6.59
CA GLY A 91 -0.35 27.00 5.57
C GLY A 91 -1.58 26.14 5.23
N GLY A 92 -1.66 25.68 3.99
CA GLY A 92 -2.68 24.72 3.55
C GLY A 92 -2.38 23.28 4.02
N PRO A 93 -3.33 22.34 3.84
CA PRO A 93 -3.14 20.94 4.19
C PRO A 93 -1.93 20.34 3.45
N SER A 94 -1.12 19.56 4.16
CA SER A 94 0.06 18.92 3.57
C SER A 94 0.35 17.55 4.18
N VAL A 95 1.06 16.71 3.42
CA VAL A 95 1.54 15.41 3.88
C VAL A 95 3.07 15.45 3.85
N ARG A 96 3.67 15.11 4.98
CA ARG A 96 5.13 15.02 5.15
C ARG A 96 5.51 13.59 5.44
N PHE A 97 6.60 13.11 4.86
CA PHE A 97 7.08 11.76 5.12
C PHE A 97 8.61 11.69 5.18
N ALA A 98 9.11 10.76 6.00
CA ALA A 98 10.52 10.43 6.15
C ALA A 98 10.66 8.92 6.34
N PRO A 99 11.84 8.30 6.11
CA PRO A 99 12.02 6.88 6.38
C PRO A 99 11.63 6.53 7.82
N ALA A 100 10.86 5.45 8.01
CA ALA A 100 10.50 4.95 9.33
C ALA A 100 11.50 3.90 9.82
N ASP A 101 11.87 3.87 11.10
CA ASP A 101 12.64 2.80 11.73
C ASP A 101 11.80 1.53 12.02
N GLU A 102 12.35 0.55 12.74
CA GLU A 102 11.63 -0.68 13.12
C GLU A 102 10.46 -0.44 14.07
N ASN A 103 10.48 0.68 14.79
CA ASN A 103 9.45 1.08 15.74
C ASN A 103 8.46 2.08 15.14
N CYS A 104 8.46 2.23 13.81
CA CYS A 104 7.63 3.20 13.08
C CYS A 104 7.86 4.66 13.53
N ARG A 105 9.09 5.01 13.89
CA ARG A 105 9.52 6.39 14.21
C ARG A 105 10.36 6.95 13.07
N PRO A 106 10.51 8.29 12.95
CA PRO A 106 11.46 8.85 12.00
C PRO A 106 12.85 8.25 12.22
N ALA A 107 13.42 7.63 11.19
CA ALA A 107 14.76 7.08 11.27
C ALA A 107 15.76 8.21 11.49
N GLN A 108 16.59 8.11 12.53
CA GLN A 108 17.72 9.03 12.71
C GLN A 108 18.69 8.82 11.56
N GLN A 109 18.86 9.83 10.71
CA GLN A 109 19.82 9.77 9.63
C GLN A 109 21.24 9.97 10.20
N VAL A 110 22.06 8.92 10.11
CA VAL A 110 23.44 8.90 10.62
C VAL A 110 24.45 9.45 9.59
N SER A 111 23.99 9.79 8.38
CA SER A 111 24.83 10.21 7.25
C SER A 111 24.53 11.65 6.82
N PRO A 112 25.52 12.40 6.29
CA PRO A 112 25.28 13.72 5.71
C PRO A 112 24.51 13.56 4.39
N GLY A 113 23.18 13.63 4.46
CA GLY A 113 22.30 13.59 3.30
C GLY A 113 20.95 12.93 3.61
N PHE A 114 19.86 13.57 3.18
CA PHE A 114 18.53 12.99 3.29
C PHE A 114 18.30 11.97 2.18
N THR A 115 18.23 10.69 2.52
CA THR A 115 17.81 9.63 1.60
C THR A 115 16.48 9.02 2.04
N LEU A 116 15.61 8.76 1.07
CA LEU A 116 14.35 8.03 1.27
C LEU A 116 14.55 6.50 1.28
N GLN A 117 15.79 6.02 1.19
CA GLN A 117 16.13 4.60 1.26
C GLN A 117 16.45 4.21 2.71
N ARG A 118 15.69 3.24 3.22
CA ARG A 118 15.98 2.63 4.52
C ARG A 118 16.87 1.39 4.36
N PRO A 119 18.02 1.32 5.03
CA PRO A 119 18.74 0.07 5.23
C PRO A 119 17.90 -0.86 6.13
N ARG A 120 17.63 -2.09 5.70
CA ARG A 120 16.86 -3.06 6.50
C ARG A 120 17.46 -4.46 6.46
N PRO A 121 17.30 -5.23 7.55
CA PRO A 121 17.48 -6.67 7.50
C PRO A 121 16.42 -7.32 6.59
N ILE A 122 16.73 -8.51 6.09
CA ILE A 122 15.76 -9.33 5.36
C ILE A 122 14.66 -9.76 6.35
N VAL A 123 13.41 -9.42 6.05
CA VAL A 123 12.24 -9.82 6.84
C VAL A 123 11.48 -10.96 6.16
N PRO A 124 10.82 -11.84 6.93
CA PRO A 124 9.95 -12.87 6.35
C PRO A 124 8.75 -12.23 5.64
N PRO A 125 8.17 -12.92 4.63
CA PRO A 125 6.97 -12.45 3.95
C PRO A 125 5.84 -12.16 4.94
N ARG A 126 5.15 -11.04 4.75
CA ARG A 126 4.02 -10.66 5.61
C ARG A 126 2.89 -11.66 5.46
N ARG A 127 2.18 -11.93 6.55
CA ARG A 127 0.97 -12.75 6.54
C ARG A 127 -0.24 -11.84 6.67
N VAL A 128 -1.21 -11.94 5.76
CA VAL A 128 -2.44 -11.13 5.76
C VAL A 128 -3.65 -12.05 5.80
N ASP A 129 -4.54 -11.79 6.76
CA ASP A 129 -5.84 -12.47 6.86
C ASP A 129 -6.79 -11.87 5.82
N VAL A 130 -7.15 -12.63 4.79
CA VAL A 130 -8.03 -12.13 3.72
C VAL A 130 -9.48 -11.96 4.17
N SER A 131 -9.88 -12.61 5.26
CA SER A 131 -11.23 -12.44 5.82
C SER A 131 -11.42 -11.07 6.49
N MET A 132 -10.31 -10.40 6.82
CA MET A 132 -10.28 -9.09 7.46
C MET A 132 -10.15 -7.92 6.47
N LEU A 133 -9.98 -8.23 5.18
CA LEU A 133 -9.91 -7.20 4.14
C LEU A 133 -11.28 -6.54 3.98
N ARG A 134 -11.25 -5.22 3.74
CA ARG A 134 -12.45 -4.43 3.47
C ARG A 134 -12.20 -3.54 2.27
N LEU A 135 -13.20 -3.41 1.42
CA LEU A 135 -13.18 -2.42 0.35
C LEU A 135 -13.41 -1.03 0.92
N PRO A 136 -12.99 0.03 0.20
CA PRO A 136 -13.30 1.38 0.61
C PRO A 136 -14.82 1.64 0.61
N LYS A 137 -15.36 2.19 1.70
CA LYS A 137 -16.81 2.45 1.86
C LYS A 137 -17.46 3.27 0.75
N TRP A 138 -16.71 4.14 0.07
CA TRP A 138 -17.24 4.92 -1.06
C TRP A 138 -17.66 4.05 -2.26
N ARG A 139 -17.26 2.78 -2.29
CA ARG A 139 -17.70 1.78 -3.26
C ARG A 139 -19.10 1.25 -2.99
N GLU A 140 -19.41 0.98 -1.72
CA GLU A 140 -20.70 0.42 -1.28
C GLU A 140 -21.89 1.33 -1.70
N GLY A 141 -21.68 2.64 -1.81
CA GLY A 141 -22.72 3.59 -2.22
C GLY A 141 -23.05 3.60 -3.72
N ARG A 142 -22.25 2.97 -4.59
CA ARG A 142 -22.47 2.97 -6.05
C ARG A 142 -23.28 1.79 -6.57
N THR A 143 -23.30 0.67 -5.85
CA THR A 143 -24.10 -0.52 -6.20
C THR A 143 -25.60 -0.36 -5.90
N GLY A 144 -26.00 0.72 -5.20
CA GLY A 144 -27.41 1.04 -4.91
C GLY A 144 -28.08 2.04 -5.87
N ALA A 145 -27.36 2.61 -6.85
CA ALA A 145 -27.86 3.66 -7.75
C ALA A 145 -28.22 3.14 -9.16
N GLY A 146 -28.68 1.90 -9.26
CA GLY A 146 -29.04 1.25 -10.52
C GLY A 146 -30.44 0.64 -10.49
N ASN A 147 -31.47 1.48 -10.37
CA ASN A 147 -32.82 1.27 -10.94
C ASN A 147 -33.78 2.37 -10.43
N GLN A 148 -33.83 3.50 -11.12
CA GLN A 148 -35.09 4.21 -11.33
C GLN A 148 -35.06 4.72 -12.77
N GLY A 149 -35.81 4.02 -13.62
CA GLY A 149 -36.11 4.50 -14.96
C GLY A 149 -37.04 5.71 -14.90
N ALA A 150 -36.83 6.62 -15.84
CA ALA A 150 -37.83 7.48 -16.45
C ALA A 150 -37.32 7.81 -17.86
#